data_AF-A0A4R7JQ77-F1
#
_entry.id   AF-A0A4R7JQ77-F1
#
_cell.length_a   1.000
_cell.length_b   1.000
_cell.length_c   1.000
_cell.angle_alpha   90.00
_cell.angle_beta   90.00
_cell.angle_gamma   90.00
#
_symmetry.space_group_name_H-M   'P 1'
#
loop_
_entity.id
_entity.type
_entity.pdbx_description
1 polymer ?
#
loop_
_entity_poly.entity_id
_entity_poly.type
_entity_poly.pdbx_seq_one_letter_code
_entity_poly.pdbx_strand_id
1 'polypeptide(L)'
;MSGSRRSDSRDTTVDVVIVGAGFAGLSAAERLVSTGRSVLVVEGRDRVGGRSLSGEVAGVQVDLGATWVARRHTAIRDLADRMGCTTTGQFDQGRNVLWMAGRRRTYSGTIPKVSLATLVDMARMQTAVNKLVATIDVHAAWETPGAGRLDAISFGEWLDRKNALPSTRALMTIVSKVQWGCAPGDVSLLHVLRYIRAAGGLNHMLDVEGGANQDRFTETTQEIAKRVAERLGDRVRLETPVRRITQDDDGVTVHTDFGEIHAGYAIVTAAPAHRATIEFEPALPEQAEGLIRTWRMGVLSKAFVAYEKPFWRTDGCSGEAVTDTGTVFITFDVSPAAGGPGVLMAFCDPRVFDGFDPGTRRDLVVQQLADLYGPQARTPIDYLDHCWGSEPFAPGGPHPAAGPRATTRYGKALTEPHGRIHWAGTETAGEWAGTMNGAVLAGRRTAESVATLLSRDVRTGASR
;
A
#
# COMPACT_ATOMS: atom_id res chain seq x y z
N MET A 1 31.35 -29.19 28.35
CA MET A 1 30.06 -29.89 28.16
C MET A 1 29.18 -29.00 27.29
N SER A 2 29.08 -29.35 26.01
CA SER A 2 28.27 -28.65 25.01
C SER A 2 26.80 -29.07 25.16
N GLY A 3 25.97 -28.18 25.68
CA GLY A 3 24.52 -28.35 25.69
C GLY A 3 23.97 -28.12 24.29
N SER A 4 23.76 -29.21 23.56
CA SER A 4 22.94 -29.28 22.35
C SER A 4 21.55 -28.69 22.64
N ARG A 5 21.27 -27.47 22.16
CA ARG A 5 19.90 -27.01 21.96
C ARG A 5 19.35 -27.79 20.77
N ARG A 6 18.66 -28.90 21.04
CA ARG A 6 17.70 -29.47 20.10
C ARG A 6 16.64 -28.40 19.86
N SER A 7 16.52 -27.91 18.63
CA SER A 7 15.33 -27.19 18.20
C SER A 7 14.19 -28.21 18.18
N ASP A 8 13.25 -28.10 19.11
CA ASP A 8 11.97 -28.80 18.98
C ASP A 8 11.25 -28.23 17.75
N SER A 9 11.43 -28.85 16.60
CA SER A 9 10.56 -28.68 15.45
C SER A 9 9.16 -29.15 15.88
N ARG A 10 8.24 -28.21 16.10
CA ARG A 10 6.86 -28.54 16.46
C ARG A 10 6.01 -28.52 15.20
N ASP A 11 5.83 -29.69 14.62
CA ASP A 11 4.81 -29.88 13.59
C ASP A 11 3.46 -29.42 14.14
N THR A 12 2.80 -28.52 13.41
CA THR A 12 1.54 -27.90 13.83
C THR A 12 0.46 -28.23 12.81
N THR A 13 -0.70 -28.72 13.26
CA THR A 13 -1.86 -28.98 12.39
C THR A 13 -2.98 -27.98 12.69
N VAL A 14 -3.53 -27.35 11.64
CA VAL A 14 -4.66 -26.40 11.72
C VAL A 14 -5.61 -26.58 10.53
N ASP A 15 -6.80 -25.98 10.54
CA ASP A 15 -7.69 -25.98 9.37
C ASP A 15 -7.11 -25.11 8.25
N VAL A 16 -6.61 -23.92 8.61
CA VAL A 16 -6.08 -22.93 7.66
C VAL A 16 -4.79 -22.31 8.18
N VAL A 17 -3.77 -22.28 7.34
CA VAL A 17 -2.57 -21.48 7.56
C VAL A 17 -2.62 -20.21 6.71
N ILE A 18 -2.29 -19.07 7.30
CA ILE A 18 -2.29 -17.76 6.64
C ILE A 18 -0.85 -17.25 6.60
N VAL A 19 -0.35 -16.98 5.39
CA VAL A 19 1.00 -16.48 5.17
C VAL A 19 0.96 -14.96 5.01
N GLY A 20 1.43 -14.26 6.06
CA GLY A 20 1.54 -12.81 6.18
C GLY A 20 0.54 -12.21 7.17
N ALA A 21 1.04 -11.40 8.12
CA ALA A 21 0.26 -10.71 9.15
C ALA A 21 0.02 -9.22 8.83
N GLY A 22 -0.20 -8.91 7.55
CA GLY A 22 -0.80 -7.63 7.14
C GLY A 22 -2.31 -7.63 7.37
N PHE A 23 -2.99 -6.49 7.10
CA PHE A 23 -4.44 -6.36 7.28
C PHE A 23 -5.28 -7.45 6.59
N ALA A 24 -4.85 -7.93 5.42
CA ALA A 24 -5.55 -9.01 4.74
C ALA A 24 -5.47 -10.33 5.51
N GLY A 25 -4.29 -10.70 6.01
CA GLY A 25 -4.11 -11.93 6.77
C GLY A 25 -4.78 -11.88 8.14
N LEU A 26 -4.61 -10.78 8.86
CA LEU A 26 -5.24 -10.59 10.16
C LEU A 26 -6.77 -10.59 10.07
N SER A 27 -7.34 -9.96 9.04
CA SER A 27 -8.79 -9.96 8.83
C SER A 27 -9.32 -11.32 8.37
N ALA A 28 -8.54 -12.06 7.56
CA ALA A 28 -8.87 -13.44 7.20
C ALA A 28 -8.87 -14.36 8.44
N ALA A 29 -7.88 -14.20 9.33
CA ALA A 29 -7.78 -14.93 10.58
C ALA A 29 -8.97 -14.66 11.51
N GLU A 30 -9.30 -13.38 11.76
CA GLU A 30 -10.47 -13.00 12.58
C GLU A 30 -11.77 -13.62 12.02
N ARG A 31 -11.92 -13.60 10.69
CA ARG A 31 -13.10 -14.16 10.02
C ARG A 31 -13.18 -15.69 10.16
N LEU A 32 -12.06 -16.40 9.98
CA LEU A 32 -12.04 -17.87 10.10
C LEU A 32 -12.22 -18.32 11.56
N VAL A 33 -11.56 -17.65 12.51
CA VAL A 33 -11.71 -17.93 13.94
C VAL A 33 -13.15 -17.72 14.40
N SER A 34 -13.83 -16.68 13.92
CA SER A 34 -15.26 -16.46 14.24
C SER A 34 -16.20 -17.54 13.67
N THR A 35 -15.73 -18.38 12.75
CA THR A 35 -16.45 -19.58 12.27
C THR A 35 -16.04 -20.87 12.98
N GLY A 36 -15.25 -20.78 14.05
CA GLY A 36 -14.80 -21.95 14.84
C GLY A 36 -13.65 -22.73 14.20
N ARG A 37 -12.97 -22.18 13.20
CA ARG A 37 -11.83 -22.83 12.54
C ARG A 37 -10.54 -22.60 13.32
N SER A 38 -9.69 -23.61 13.39
CA SER A 38 -8.32 -23.52 13.87
C SER A 38 -7.45 -22.85 12.81
N VAL A 39 -6.73 -21.80 13.19
CA VAL A 39 -5.98 -20.94 12.27
C VAL A 39 -4.62 -20.63 12.84
N LEU A 40 -3.61 -20.65 11.99
CA LEU A 40 -2.28 -20.12 12.29
C LEU A 40 -1.89 -19.06 11.25
N VAL A 41 -1.51 -17.88 11.72
CA VAL A 41 -0.92 -16.81 10.92
C VAL A 41 0.60 -16.85 11.13
N VAL A 42 1.35 -16.93 10.04
CA VAL A 42 2.82 -16.85 10.06
C VAL A 42 3.27 -15.59 9.33
N GLU A 43 4.17 -14.83 9.96
CA GLU A 43 4.74 -13.59 9.44
C GLU A 43 6.25 -13.71 9.47
N GLY A 44 6.91 -13.37 8.38
CA GLY A 44 8.37 -13.50 8.31
C GLY A 44 9.14 -12.37 9.00
N ARG A 45 8.48 -11.25 9.31
CA ARG A 45 9.05 -10.18 10.14
C ARG A 45 8.82 -10.41 11.63
N ASP A 46 9.55 -9.65 12.44
CA ASP A 46 9.37 -9.48 13.88
C ASP A 46 8.17 -8.60 14.27
N ARG A 47 7.30 -8.26 13.31
CA ARG A 47 6.17 -7.35 13.50
C ARG A 47 5.00 -7.67 12.57
N VAL A 48 3.80 -7.33 13.03
CA VAL A 48 2.59 -7.30 12.20
C VAL A 48 2.42 -5.97 11.46
N GLY A 49 1.41 -5.90 10.58
CA GLY A 49 0.98 -4.69 9.89
C GLY A 49 1.40 -4.63 8.41
N GLY A 50 2.40 -5.41 8.00
CA GLY A 50 2.88 -5.43 6.61
C GLY A 50 3.34 -4.04 6.15
N ARG A 51 2.63 -3.47 5.15
CA ARG A 51 2.85 -2.12 4.61
C ARG A 51 2.31 -0.98 5.48
N SER A 52 1.75 -1.32 6.63
CA SER A 52 1.46 -0.39 7.71
C SER A 52 2.56 -0.55 8.76
N LEU A 53 3.29 0.54 9.01
CA LEU A 53 4.45 0.59 9.88
C LEU A 53 4.46 1.94 10.58
N SER A 54 4.62 1.91 11.91
CA SER A 54 4.75 3.10 12.73
C SER A 54 6.22 3.40 13.02
N GLY A 55 6.52 4.68 13.21
CA GLY A 55 7.78 5.18 13.74
C GLY A 55 7.51 6.28 14.74
N GLU A 56 8.57 6.82 15.33
CA GLU A 56 8.48 7.93 16.28
C GLU A 56 9.48 9.03 15.89
N VAL A 57 9.05 10.28 15.91
CA VAL A 57 9.91 11.45 15.70
C VAL A 57 9.54 12.51 16.72
N ALA A 58 10.51 12.97 17.51
CA ALA A 58 10.32 13.91 18.62
C ALA A 58 9.15 13.54 19.57
N GLY A 59 9.00 12.24 19.89
CA GLY A 59 7.91 11.73 20.73
C GLY A 59 6.53 11.65 20.06
N VAL A 60 6.44 11.95 18.75
CA VAL A 60 5.21 11.83 17.97
C VAL A 60 5.22 10.53 17.17
N GLN A 61 4.16 9.74 17.34
CA GLN A 61 3.95 8.54 16.52
C GLN A 61 3.54 8.92 15.09
N VAL A 62 4.19 8.31 14.10
CA VAL A 62 4.00 8.61 12.67
C VAL A 62 3.88 7.35 11.83
N ASP A 63 3.09 7.43 10.75
CA ASP A 63 2.91 6.33 9.79
C ASP A 63 4.00 6.31 8.71
N LEU A 64 5.06 5.52 8.91
CA LEU A 64 6.07 5.24 7.89
C LEU A 64 5.49 4.52 6.66
N GLY A 65 4.39 3.79 6.86
CA GLY A 65 3.65 3.05 5.82
C GLY A 65 2.38 3.75 5.34
N ALA A 66 1.28 3.01 5.19
CA ALA A 66 -0.03 3.61 4.92
C ALA A 66 -0.40 4.66 5.99
N THR A 67 -0.95 5.81 5.60
CA THR A 67 -1.24 6.92 6.54
C THR A 67 -2.70 7.32 6.53
N TRP A 68 -3.32 7.43 5.36
CA TRP A 68 -4.64 8.01 5.22
C TRP A 68 -5.76 6.97 5.13
N VAL A 69 -6.95 7.40 5.55
CA VAL A 69 -8.20 6.65 5.48
C VAL A 69 -9.36 7.55 5.03
N ALA A 70 -10.02 7.18 3.93
CA ALA A 70 -11.21 7.87 3.42
C ALA A 70 -12.46 7.52 4.25
N ARG A 71 -13.49 8.37 4.27
CA ARG A 71 -14.78 8.04 4.90
C ARG A 71 -15.42 6.78 4.35
N ARG A 72 -15.24 6.53 3.05
CA ARG A 72 -15.78 5.35 2.34
C ARG A 72 -15.03 4.05 2.65
N HIS A 73 -13.91 4.11 3.38
CA HIS A 73 -13.15 2.94 3.82
C HIS A 73 -13.79 2.26 5.04
N THR A 74 -15.02 1.79 4.88
CA THR A 74 -15.86 1.31 5.99
C THR A 74 -15.30 0.10 6.71
N ALA A 75 -14.65 -0.84 6.01
CA ALA A 75 -14.18 -2.09 6.61
C ALA A 75 -12.96 -1.89 7.52
N ILE A 76 -12.01 -1.04 7.13
CA ILE A 76 -10.87 -0.71 7.99
C ILE A 76 -11.27 0.22 9.14
N ARG A 77 -12.24 1.13 8.92
CA ARG A 77 -12.77 1.97 10.01
C ARG A 77 -13.51 1.14 11.05
N ASP A 78 -14.40 0.25 10.61
CA ASP A 78 -15.07 -0.74 11.48
C ASP A 78 -14.05 -1.58 12.27
N LEU A 79 -12.97 -2.05 11.62
CA LEU A 79 -11.90 -2.76 12.31
C LEU A 79 -11.19 -1.89 13.36
N ALA A 80 -10.82 -0.66 13.00
CA ALA A 80 -10.17 0.28 13.90
C ALA A 80 -11.05 0.63 15.11
N ASP A 81 -12.35 0.85 14.89
CA ASP A 81 -13.33 1.15 15.95
C ASP A 81 -13.43 -0.03 16.93
N ARG A 82 -13.50 -1.28 16.43
CA ARG A 82 -13.48 -2.49 17.28
C ARG A 82 -12.17 -2.68 18.07
N MET A 83 -11.08 -2.07 17.61
CA MET A 83 -9.79 -2.05 18.31
C MET A 83 -9.60 -0.80 19.18
N GLY A 84 -10.60 0.09 19.26
CA GLY A 84 -10.51 1.33 20.04
C GLY A 84 -9.49 2.32 19.50
N CYS A 85 -9.23 2.32 18.19
CA CYS A 85 -8.40 3.34 17.54
C CYS A 85 -9.28 4.51 17.10
N THR A 86 -8.73 5.72 17.13
CA THR A 86 -9.47 6.96 16.81
C THR A 86 -8.95 7.59 15.52
N THR A 87 -9.78 8.43 14.89
CA THR A 87 -9.37 9.18 13.69
C THR A 87 -9.20 10.66 14.00
N THR A 88 -8.28 11.29 13.27
CA THR A 88 -8.06 12.73 13.27
C THR A 88 -8.03 13.24 11.83
N GLY A 89 -8.55 14.44 11.60
CA GLY A 89 -8.57 15.03 10.26
C GLY A 89 -7.16 15.38 9.78
N GLN A 90 -6.93 15.26 8.47
CA GLN A 90 -5.74 15.82 7.84
C GLN A 90 -5.79 17.34 7.94
N PHE A 91 -4.76 17.96 8.53
CA PHE A 91 -4.67 19.41 8.56
C PHE A 91 -4.45 19.93 7.14
N ASP A 92 -5.32 20.81 6.70
CA ASP A 92 -5.35 21.39 5.34
C ASP A 92 -5.59 22.92 5.34
N GLN A 93 -5.67 23.54 6.52
CA GLN A 93 -5.95 24.97 6.63
C GLN A 93 -4.74 25.82 6.26
N GLY A 94 -4.97 26.87 5.45
CA GLY A 94 -3.96 27.82 5.03
C GLY A 94 -3.66 27.70 3.54
N ARG A 95 -2.48 28.17 3.14
CA ARG A 95 -2.04 28.10 1.74
C ARG A 95 -1.11 26.92 1.51
N ASN A 96 -1.31 26.21 0.41
CA ASN A 96 -0.39 25.19 -0.08
C ASN A 96 0.76 25.88 -0.81
N VAL A 97 1.93 25.24 -0.85
CA VAL A 97 3.12 25.73 -1.55
C VAL A 97 3.28 25.00 -2.89
N LEU A 98 3.56 25.74 -3.95
CA LEU A 98 3.94 25.18 -5.24
C LEU A 98 5.33 25.67 -5.61
N TRP A 99 6.26 24.75 -5.83
CA TRP A 99 7.56 25.04 -6.40
C TRP A 99 7.71 24.34 -7.74
N MET A 100 7.45 25.08 -8.82
CA MET A 100 7.58 24.56 -10.19
C MET A 100 8.37 25.50 -11.07
N ALA A 101 9.16 24.92 -11.97
CA ALA A 101 10.00 25.67 -12.90
C ALA A 101 10.86 26.75 -12.20
N GLY A 102 11.43 26.39 -11.04
CA GLY A 102 12.31 27.25 -10.25
C GLY A 102 11.62 28.43 -9.55
N ARG A 103 10.28 28.44 -9.47
CA ARG A 103 9.53 29.53 -8.82
C ARG A 103 8.62 29.00 -7.73
N ARG A 104 8.77 29.57 -6.52
CA ARG A 104 7.86 29.37 -5.39
C ARG A 104 6.60 30.22 -5.53
N ARG A 105 5.45 29.61 -5.31
CA ARG A 105 4.12 30.26 -5.25
C ARG A 105 3.30 29.64 -4.12
N THR A 106 2.25 30.34 -3.70
CA THR A 106 1.27 29.82 -2.75
C THR A 106 -0.13 29.83 -3.34
N TYR A 107 -0.95 28.83 -3.04
CA TYR A 107 -2.33 28.71 -3.51
C TYR A 107 -3.26 28.20 -2.41
N SER A 108 -4.57 28.25 -2.65
CA SER A 108 -5.60 27.73 -1.75
C SER A 108 -6.50 26.77 -2.51
N GLY A 109 -7.02 25.74 -1.84
CA GLY A 109 -7.79 24.66 -2.45
C GLY A 109 -6.91 23.59 -3.12
N THR A 110 -7.54 22.57 -3.72
CA THR A 110 -6.86 21.39 -4.26
C THR A 110 -5.98 21.67 -5.48
N ILE A 111 -6.35 22.65 -6.31
CA ILE A 111 -5.68 22.89 -7.60
C ILE A 111 -4.67 24.03 -7.47
N PRO A 112 -3.38 23.81 -7.81
CA PRO A 112 -2.38 24.86 -7.79
C PRO A 112 -2.73 26.03 -8.72
N LYS A 113 -2.27 27.25 -8.40
CA LYS A 113 -2.41 28.44 -9.27
C LYS A 113 -1.58 28.30 -10.55
N VAL A 114 -2.11 27.53 -11.50
CA VAL A 114 -1.58 27.28 -12.84
C VAL A 114 -2.24 28.20 -13.88
N SER A 115 -1.72 28.22 -15.11
CA SER A 115 -2.29 29.04 -16.19
C SER A 115 -3.71 28.59 -16.56
N LEU A 116 -4.54 29.48 -17.11
CA LEU A 116 -5.88 29.12 -17.62
C LEU A 116 -5.81 27.99 -18.66
N ALA A 117 -4.79 28.01 -19.54
CA ALA A 117 -4.56 26.95 -20.51
C ALA A 117 -4.29 25.60 -19.81
N THR A 118 -3.52 25.60 -18.72
CA THR A 118 -3.29 24.40 -17.89
C THR A 118 -4.58 23.92 -17.24
N LEU A 119 -5.42 24.81 -16.71
CA LEU A 119 -6.71 24.41 -16.11
C LEU A 119 -7.64 23.75 -17.14
N VAL A 120 -7.75 24.33 -18.32
CA VAL A 120 -8.54 23.76 -19.42
C VAL A 120 -7.99 22.41 -19.85
N ASP A 121 -6.67 22.27 -19.96
CA ASP A 121 -6.02 21.01 -20.31
C ASP A 121 -6.23 19.94 -19.23
N MET A 122 -6.12 20.29 -17.95
CA MET A 122 -6.43 19.39 -16.84
C MET A 122 -7.89 18.93 -16.88
N ALA A 123 -8.85 19.83 -17.08
CA ALA A 123 -10.26 19.47 -17.20
C ALA A 123 -10.52 18.54 -18.41
N ARG A 124 -9.83 18.78 -19.52
CA ARG A 124 -9.85 17.93 -20.71
C ARG A 124 -9.30 16.53 -20.41
N MET A 125 -8.16 16.44 -19.73
CA MET A 125 -7.55 15.16 -19.32
C MET A 125 -8.44 14.42 -18.33
N GLN A 126 -8.95 15.11 -17.30
CA GLN A 126 -9.86 14.58 -16.30
C GLN A 126 -11.11 13.97 -16.95
N THR A 127 -11.71 14.69 -17.90
CA THR A 127 -12.88 14.20 -18.66
C THR A 127 -12.54 12.95 -19.46
N ALA A 128 -11.36 12.92 -20.09
CA ALA A 128 -10.90 11.76 -20.86
C ALA A 128 -10.64 10.53 -19.97
N VAL A 129 -10.02 10.72 -18.80
CA VAL A 129 -9.83 9.66 -17.79
C VAL A 129 -11.18 9.15 -17.30
N ASN A 130 -12.10 10.03 -16.90
CA ASN A 130 -13.40 9.62 -16.36
C ASN A 130 -14.22 8.79 -17.35
N LYS A 131 -14.17 9.13 -18.64
CA LYS A 131 -14.81 8.33 -19.71
C LYS A 131 -14.24 6.91 -19.79
N LEU A 132 -12.92 6.76 -19.65
CA LEU A 132 -12.27 5.45 -19.67
C LEU A 132 -12.53 4.67 -18.38
N VAL A 133 -12.42 5.31 -17.22
CA VAL A 133 -12.69 4.74 -15.89
C VAL A 133 -14.09 4.15 -15.81
N ALA A 134 -15.09 4.81 -16.40
CA ALA A 134 -16.48 4.32 -16.42
C ALA A 134 -16.66 2.97 -17.14
N THR A 135 -15.71 2.57 -17.98
CA THR A 135 -15.75 1.29 -18.69
C THR A 135 -15.07 0.14 -17.94
N ILE A 136 -14.28 0.44 -16.91
CA ILE A 136 -13.42 -0.56 -16.25
C ILE A 136 -14.22 -1.41 -15.27
N ASP A 137 -14.12 -2.73 -15.44
CA ASP A 137 -14.43 -3.71 -14.41
C ASP A 137 -13.23 -3.85 -13.46
N VAL A 138 -13.42 -3.52 -12.18
CA VAL A 138 -12.36 -3.59 -11.16
C VAL A 138 -11.98 -5.02 -10.78
N HIS A 139 -12.89 -5.97 -10.95
CA HIS A 139 -12.70 -7.39 -10.63
C HIS A 139 -12.08 -8.16 -11.79
N ALA A 140 -12.31 -7.70 -13.03
CA ALA A 140 -11.80 -8.33 -14.25
C ALA A 140 -11.33 -7.29 -15.28
N ALA A 141 -10.36 -6.45 -14.90
CA ALA A 141 -9.90 -5.36 -15.78
C ALA A 141 -9.34 -5.85 -17.13
N TRP A 142 -8.81 -7.07 -17.19
CA TRP A 142 -8.34 -7.71 -18.42
C TRP A 142 -9.47 -8.09 -19.40
N GLU A 143 -10.72 -8.17 -18.93
CA GLU A 143 -11.92 -8.49 -19.72
C GLU A 143 -12.72 -7.22 -20.12
N THR A 144 -12.32 -6.06 -19.61
CA THR A 144 -12.96 -4.78 -19.93
C THR A 144 -12.95 -4.48 -21.45
N PRO A 145 -13.99 -3.86 -22.03
CA PRO A 145 -13.99 -3.45 -23.42
C PRO A 145 -12.75 -2.63 -23.81
N GLY A 146 -11.98 -3.13 -24.78
CA GLY A 146 -10.75 -2.49 -25.25
C GLY A 146 -9.54 -2.63 -24.32
N ALA A 147 -9.58 -3.56 -23.35
CA ALA A 147 -8.48 -3.83 -22.41
C ALA A 147 -7.14 -4.00 -23.13
N GLY A 148 -7.07 -4.77 -24.21
CA GLY A 148 -5.83 -4.96 -24.99
C GLY A 148 -5.22 -3.65 -25.51
N ARG A 149 -6.05 -2.68 -25.93
CA ARG A 149 -5.57 -1.37 -26.40
C ARG A 149 -5.14 -0.46 -25.25
N LEU A 150 -5.88 -0.50 -24.14
CA LEU A 150 -5.56 0.29 -22.94
C LEU A 150 -4.29 -0.23 -22.26
N ASP A 151 -4.09 -1.54 -22.24
CA ASP A 151 -2.93 -2.17 -21.60
C ASP A 151 -1.69 -2.16 -22.49
N ALA A 152 -1.84 -1.97 -23.80
CA ALA A 152 -0.70 -1.93 -24.73
C ALA A 152 0.17 -0.67 -24.62
N ILE A 153 -0.31 0.38 -23.95
CA ILE A 153 0.41 1.66 -23.80
C ILE A 153 0.58 2.00 -22.33
N SER A 154 1.64 2.75 -22.03
CA SER A 154 1.82 3.32 -20.69
C SER A 154 0.91 4.52 -20.46
N PHE A 155 0.71 4.89 -19.19
CA PHE A 155 0.03 6.12 -18.84
C PHE A 155 0.76 7.35 -19.41
N GLY A 156 2.09 7.33 -19.39
CA GLY A 156 2.95 8.36 -19.97
C GLY A 156 2.75 8.52 -21.46
N GLU A 157 2.71 7.42 -22.22
CA GLU A 157 2.43 7.45 -23.65
C GLU A 157 1.02 7.95 -23.94
N TRP A 158 0.03 7.59 -23.11
CA TRP A 158 -1.33 8.11 -23.27
C TRP A 158 -1.39 9.63 -23.08
N LEU A 159 -0.69 10.18 -22.09
CA LEU A 159 -0.57 11.63 -21.88
C LEU A 159 0.03 12.32 -23.11
N ASP A 160 1.08 11.72 -23.70
CA ASP A 160 1.73 12.27 -24.90
C ASP A 160 0.80 12.22 -26.11
N ARG A 161 0.10 11.09 -26.35
CA ARG A 161 -0.91 10.96 -27.42
C ARG A 161 -2.10 11.91 -27.25
N LYS A 162 -2.37 12.33 -26.01
CA LYS A 162 -3.41 13.33 -25.72
C LYS A 162 -2.89 14.76 -25.81
N ASN A 163 -1.62 14.99 -26.13
CA ASN A 163 -0.97 16.30 -26.13
C ASN A 163 -1.18 17.01 -24.78
N ALA A 164 -0.98 16.30 -23.66
CA ALA A 164 -1.03 16.91 -22.34
C ALA A 164 0.05 18.00 -22.23
N LEU A 165 -0.31 19.16 -21.68
CA LEU A 165 0.65 20.24 -21.48
C LEU A 165 1.75 19.79 -20.49
N PRO A 166 2.99 20.32 -20.60
CA PRO A 166 4.09 19.95 -19.69
C PRO A 166 3.73 20.08 -18.21
N SER A 167 3.00 21.14 -17.82
CA SER A 167 2.50 21.33 -16.46
C SER A 167 1.50 20.25 -16.03
N THR A 168 0.60 19.82 -16.92
CA THR A 168 -0.36 18.75 -16.65
C THR A 168 0.37 17.42 -16.48
N ARG A 169 1.36 17.15 -17.34
CA ARG A 169 2.21 15.96 -17.25
C ARG A 169 3.02 15.93 -15.94
N ALA A 170 3.56 17.06 -15.50
CA ALA A 170 4.27 17.17 -14.23
C ALA A 170 3.37 16.81 -13.04
N LEU A 171 2.15 17.35 -12.98
CA LEU A 171 1.18 17.01 -11.93
C LEU A 171 0.76 15.54 -11.97
N MET A 172 0.50 14.98 -13.17
CA MET A 172 0.19 13.55 -13.31
C MET A 172 1.38 12.65 -12.96
N THR A 173 2.61 13.15 -13.11
CA THR A 173 3.82 12.46 -12.66
C THR A 173 3.87 12.36 -11.15
N ILE A 174 3.50 13.43 -10.42
CA ILE A 174 3.39 13.40 -8.96
C ILE A 174 2.32 12.41 -8.53
N VAL A 175 1.13 12.42 -9.14
CA VAL A 175 0.07 11.43 -8.87
C VAL A 175 0.59 10.00 -9.10
N SER A 176 1.31 9.78 -10.20
CA SER A 176 1.88 8.47 -10.52
C SER A 176 2.88 7.98 -9.47
N LYS A 177 3.76 8.88 -8.99
CA LYS A 177 4.72 8.58 -7.93
C LYS A 177 4.02 8.24 -6.62
N VAL A 178 2.98 9.00 -6.23
CA VAL A 178 2.22 8.73 -4.98
C VAL A 178 1.50 7.38 -5.05
N GLN A 179 0.84 7.08 -6.17
CA GLN A 179 -0.04 5.90 -6.26
C GLN A 179 0.69 4.61 -6.64
N TRP A 180 1.67 4.67 -7.54
CA TRP A 180 2.35 3.49 -8.06
C TRP A 180 3.86 3.50 -7.83
N GLY A 181 4.42 4.51 -7.15
CA GLY A 181 5.85 4.56 -6.88
C GLY A 181 6.72 4.51 -8.14
N CYS A 182 6.22 5.03 -9.27
CA CYS A 182 6.89 4.98 -10.57
C CYS A 182 6.53 6.16 -11.46
N ALA A 183 7.27 6.36 -12.54
CA ALA A 183 6.94 7.37 -13.54
C ALA A 183 5.75 6.92 -14.39
N PRO A 184 4.96 7.85 -14.97
CA PRO A 184 3.84 7.49 -15.85
C PRO A 184 4.21 6.56 -17.00
N GLY A 185 5.46 6.62 -17.48
CA GLY A 185 5.96 5.77 -18.56
C GLY A 185 6.11 4.29 -18.17
N ASP A 186 6.19 3.98 -16.88
CA ASP A 186 6.53 2.65 -16.37
C ASP A 186 5.28 1.82 -16.00
N VAL A 187 4.10 2.44 -16.02
CA VAL A 187 2.83 1.79 -15.63
C VAL A 187 1.84 1.78 -16.80
N SER A 188 1.16 0.65 -16.97
CA SER A 188 0.09 0.47 -17.95
C SER A 188 -1.07 1.44 -17.71
N LEU A 189 -1.62 2.01 -18.79
CA LEU A 189 -2.82 2.82 -18.68
C LEU A 189 -4.02 2.01 -18.16
N LEU A 190 -4.20 0.75 -18.57
CA LEU A 190 -5.28 -0.10 -18.04
C LEU A 190 -5.15 -0.29 -16.53
N HIS A 191 -3.93 -0.52 -16.04
CA HIS A 191 -3.65 -0.69 -14.61
C HIS A 191 -3.98 0.58 -13.82
N VAL A 192 -3.57 1.74 -14.33
CA VAL A 192 -3.92 3.05 -13.76
C VAL A 192 -5.42 3.23 -13.67
N LEU A 193 -6.15 2.98 -14.77
CA LEU A 193 -7.59 3.16 -14.83
C LEU A 193 -8.34 2.24 -13.85
N ARG A 194 -7.88 0.98 -13.68
CA ARG A 194 -8.42 0.05 -12.67
C ARG A 194 -8.31 0.64 -11.26
N TYR A 195 -7.13 1.14 -10.89
CA TYR A 195 -6.92 1.72 -9.56
C TYR A 195 -7.70 3.00 -9.34
N ILE A 196 -7.81 3.86 -10.35
CA ILE A 196 -8.67 5.05 -10.28
C ILE A 196 -10.13 4.64 -10.08
N ARG A 197 -10.62 3.63 -10.81
CA ARG A 197 -11.98 3.12 -10.64
C ARG A 197 -12.18 2.54 -9.23
N ALA A 198 -11.26 1.71 -8.78
CA ALA A 198 -11.29 1.06 -7.45
C ALA A 198 -11.22 2.07 -6.30
N ALA A 199 -10.56 3.21 -6.49
CA ALA A 199 -10.55 4.31 -5.54
C ALA A 199 -11.84 5.14 -5.57
N GLY A 200 -12.85 4.77 -6.37
CA GLY A 200 -14.10 5.50 -6.50
C GLY A 200 -14.03 6.72 -7.42
N GLY A 201 -13.03 6.80 -8.30
CA GLY A 201 -12.84 7.88 -9.29
C GLY A 201 -11.64 8.78 -8.98
N LEU A 202 -11.19 9.54 -9.99
CA LEU A 202 -9.98 10.36 -9.88
C LEU A 202 -10.13 11.50 -8.87
N ASN A 203 -11.30 12.15 -8.80
CA ASN A 203 -11.54 13.21 -7.81
C ASN A 203 -11.40 12.65 -6.39
N HIS A 204 -12.10 11.56 -6.07
CA HIS A 204 -12.00 10.93 -4.76
C HIS A 204 -10.57 10.47 -4.44
N MET A 205 -9.80 10.02 -5.42
CA MET A 205 -8.40 9.64 -5.23
C MET A 205 -7.49 10.82 -4.84
N LEU A 206 -7.79 12.04 -5.33
CA LEU A 206 -6.91 13.20 -5.17
C LEU A 206 -7.34 14.13 -4.03
N ASP A 207 -8.63 14.20 -3.72
CA ASP A 207 -9.16 15.15 -2.74
C ASP A 207 -8.81 14.79 -1.28
N VAL A 208 -8.65 15.81 -0.45
CA VAL A 208 -8.55 15.68 1.01
C VAL A 208 -9.95 15.67 1.61
N GLU A 209 -10.70 16.76 1.50
CA GLU A 209 -12.09 16.81 1.97
C GLU A 209 -12.98 15.87 1.14
N GLY A 210 -13.58 14.87 1.80
CA GLY A 210 -14.43 13.89 1.13
C GLY A 210 -13.69 12.90 0.23
N GLY A 211 -12.36 12.96 0.16
CA GLY A 211 -11.51 12.12 -0.67
C GLY A 211 -10.64 11.12 0.12
N ALA A 212 -9.64 10.57 -0.57
CA ALA A 212 -8.81 9.47 -0.08
C ALA A 212 -7.92 9.86 1.11
N ASN A 213 -7.58 11.15 1.23
CA ASN A 213 -6.62 11.68 2.20
C ASN A 213 -7.26 12.38 3.40
N GLN A 214 -8.56 12.17 3.63
CA GLN A 214 -9.35 12.95 4.59
C GLN A 214 -8.88 12.83 6.04
N ASP A 215 -8.74 11.59 6.53
CA ASP A 215 -8.42 11.32 7.93
C ASP A 215 -7.16 10.47 8.05
N ARG A 216 -6.57 10.48 9.24
CA ARG A 216 -5.50 9.59 9.70
C ARG A 216 -5.95 8.91 10.99
N PHE A 217 -5.31 7.80 11.37
CA PHE A 217 -5.51 7.22 12.70
C PHE A 217 -4.56 7.86 13.70
N THR A 218 -5.08 8.30 14.85
CA THR A 218 -4.30 9.02 15.87
C THR A 218 -3.18 8.13 16.41
N GLU A 219 -3.47 6.85 16.62
CA GLU A 219 -2.54 5.87 17.16
C GLU A 219 -1.66 5.24 16.08
N THR A 220 -1.68 5.76 14.84
CA THR A 220 -1.11 5.18 13.62
C THR A 220 -1.83 3.93 13.11
N THR A 221 -1.63 3.61 11.84
CA THR A 221 -2.28 2.47 11.19
C THR A 221 -1.79 1.12 11.73
N GLN A 222 -0.51 0.99 12.11
CA GLN A 222 0.05 -0.30 12.53
C GLN A 222 -0.55 -0.75 13.86
N GLU A 223 -0.94 0.20 14.71
CA GLU A 223 -1.55 -0.07 16.01
C GLU A 223 -2.82 -0.90 15.87
N ILE A 224 -3.64 -0.66 14.83
CA ILE A 224 -4.82 -1.49 14.55
C ILE A 224 -4.40 -2.95 14.33
N ALA A 225 -3.34 -3.19 13.55
CA ALA A 225 -2.83 -4.53 13.30
C ALA A 225 -2.26 -5.19 14.56
N LYS A 226 -1.55 -4.44 15.40
CA LYS A 226 -1.03 -4.92 16.69
C LYS A 226 -2.16 -5.39 17.61
N ARG A 227 -3.20 -4.58 17.79
CA ARG A 227 -4.36 -4.92 18.63
C ARG A 227 -5.16 -6.11 18.10
N VAL A 228 -5.28 -6.26 16.78
CA VAL A 228 -5.89 -7.46 16.18
C VAL A 228 -5.02 -8.70 16.46
N ALA A 229 -3.71 -8.60 16.30
CA ALA A 229 -2.79 -9.70 16.57
C ALA A 229 -2.81 -10.13 18.05
N GLU A 230 -2.82 -9.18 18.98
CA GLU A 230 -2.98 -9.43 20.42
C GLU A 230 -4.26 -10.21 20.73
N ARG A 231 -5.40 -9.86 20.11
CA ARG A 231 -6.66 -10.59 20.26
C ARG A 231 -6.62 -12.00 19.68
N LEU A 232 -5.84 -12.22 18.62
CA LEU A 232 -5.65 -13.56 18.03
C LEU A 232 -4.72 -14.44 18.90
N GLY A 233 -3.85 -13.81 19.70
CA GLY A 233 -2.94 -14.45 20.65
C GLY A 233 -1.92 -15.34 19.94
N ASP A 234 -1.70 -16.54 20.50
CA ASP A 234 -0.72 -17.53 20.02
C ASP A 234 -0.98 -18.05 18.59
N ARG A 235 -2.08 -17.63 17.96
CA ARG A 235 -2.37 -17.89 16.55
C ARG A 235 -1.53 -17.04 15.60
N VAL A 236 -0.80 -16.03 16.08
CA VAL A 236 0.11 -15.23 15.25
C VAL A 236 1.55 -15.55 15.64
N ARG A 237 2.32 -16.09 14.70
CA ARG A 237 3.75 -16.38 14.87
C ARG A 237 4.56 -15.44 13.98
N LEU A 238 5.37 -14.61 14.63
CA LEU A 238 6.31 -13.71 13.99
C LEU A 238 7.62 -14.44 13.69
N GLU A 239 8.51 -13.78 12.94
CA GLU A 239 9.82 -14.29 12.55
C GLU A 239 9.77 -15.69 11.93
N THR A 240 8.66 -16.04 11.28
CA THR A 240 8.40 -17.37 10.70
C THR A 240 8.29 -17.24 9.17
N PRO A 241 9.41 -17.00 8.45
CA PRO A 241 9.39 -16.89 7.00
C PRO A 241 9.01 -18.25 6.39
N VAL A 242 8.00 -18.22 5.52
CA VAL A 242 7.63 -19.39 4.71
C VAL A 242 8.61 -19.53 3.56
N ARG A 243 9.20 -20.72 3.42
CA ARG A 243 10.18 -21.04 2.38
C ARG A 243 9.56 -21.80 1.23
N ARG A 244 8.67 -22.74 1.55
CA ARG A 244 8.03 -23.62 0.57
C ARG A 244 6.61 -23.98 1.01
N ILE A 245 5.72 -24.15 0.04
CA ILE A 245 4.38 -24.69 0.26
C ILE A 245 4.19 -25.87 -0.69
N THR A 246 3.98 -27.06 -0.13
CA THR A 246 3.60 -28.26 -0.87
C THR A 246 2.12 -28.53 -0.66
N GLN A 247 1.47 -29.24 -1.60
CA GLN A 247 0.07 -29.61 -1.47
C GLN A 247 -0.25 -30.91 -2.20
N ASP A 248 -1.26 -31.60 -1.71
CA ASP A 248 -1.81 -32.83 -2.28
C ASP A 248 -3.35 -32.84 -2.15
N ASP A 249 -3.95 -34.02 -2.35
CA ASP A 249 -5.40 -34.20 -2.27
C ASP A 249 -5.95 -34.02 -0.85
N ASP A 250 -5.13 -34.13 0.19
CA ASP A 250 -5.54 -34.10 1.59
C ASP A 250 -5.29 -32.73 2.25
N GLY A 251 -4.29 -31.97 1.78
CA GLY A 251 -4.00 -30.67 2.36
C GLY A 251 -2.83 -29.91 1.75
N VAL A 252 -2.31 -28.98 2.54
CA VAL A 252 -1.10 -28.20 2.28
C VAL A 252 -0.10 -28.41 3.42
N THR A 253 1.18 -28.43 3.10
CA THR A 253 2.26 -28.37 4.08
C THR A 253 3.11 -27.13 3.82
N VAL A 254 3.19 -26.26 4.84
CA VAL A 254 3.96 -25.02 4.81
C VAL A 254 5.27 -25.25 5.56
N HIS A 255 6.38 -25.13 4.84
CA HIS A 255 7.73 -25.34 5.36
C HIS A 255 8.35 -24.00 5.78
N THR A 256 8.86 -23.97 7.00
CA THR A 256 9.49 -22.79 7.63
C THR A 256 10.84 -23.20 8.21
N ASP A 257 11.65 -22.22 8.63
CA ASP A 257 12.93 -22.48 9.30
C ASP A 257 12.75 -23.15 10.69
N PHE A 258 11.52 -23.23 11.22
CA PHE A 258 11.19 -23.74 12.56
C PHE A 258 10.38 -25.05 12.55
N GLY A 259 10.11 -25.62 11.38
CA GLY A 259 9.33 -26.85 11.20
C GLY A 259 8.18 -26.69 10.21
N GLU A 260 7.30 -27.69 10.20
CA GLU A 260 6.22 -27.81 9.23
C GLU A 260 4.86 -27.44 9.84
N ILE A 261 4.00 -26.87 9.01
CA ILE A 261 2.61 -26.57 9.36
C ILE A 261 1.72 -27.27 8.34
N HIS A 262 0.93 -28.23 8.82
CA HIS A 262 -0.06 -28.92 8.00
C HIS A 262 -1.41 -28.23 8.12
N ALA A 263 -2.07 -27.99 6.99
CA ALA A 263 -3.41 -27.41 6.97
C ALA A 263 -4.26 -27.97 5.84
N GLY A 264 -5.59 -27.80 5.91
CA GLY A 264 -6.47 -28.14 4.79
C GLY A 264 -6.32 -27.16 3.62
N TYR A 265 -6.06 -25.88 3.93
CA TYR A 265 -5.88 -24.81 2.95
C TYR A 265 -4.84 -23.78 3.43
N ALA A 266 -4.19 -23.11 2.48
CA ALA A 266 -3.34 -21.95 2.72
C ALA A 266 -3.94 -20.67 2.15
N ILE A 267 -3.87 -19.55 2.88
CA ILE A 267 -4.14 -18.22 2.35
C ILE A 267 -2.83 -17.42 2.31
N VAL A 268 -2.34 -17.10 1.12
CA VAL A 268 -1.13 -16.31 0.94
C VAL A 268 -1.50 -14.85 0.66
N THR A 269 -1.01 -13.95 1.50
CA THR A 269 -1.35 -12.51 1.46
C THR A 269 -0.24 -11.63 0.88
N ALA A 270 0.91 -12.24 0.56
CA ALA A 270 2.03 -11.57 -0.07
C ALA A 270 1.64 -10.98 -1.44
N ALA A 271 2.14 -9.77 -1.73
CA ALA A 271 1.94 -9.14 -3.03
C ALA A 271 2.52 -10.05 -4.14
N PRO A 272 1.99 -10.00 -5.38
CA PRO A 272 2.39 -10.93 -6.43
C PRO A 272 3.91 -11.09 -6.58
N ALA A 273 4.67 -9.99 -6.68
CA ALA A 273 6.12 -10.06 -6.80
C ALA A 273 6.82 -10.78 -5.62
N HIS A 274 6.30 -10.64 -4.40
CA HIS A 274 6.90 -11.25 -3.20
C HIS A 274 6.56 -12.73 -3.06
N ARG A 275 5.64 -13.28 -3.86
CA ARG A 275 5.42 -14.74 -3.91
C ARG A 275 6.62 -15.48 -4.50
N ALA A 276 7.50 -14.80 -5.24
CA ALA A 276 8.73 -15.38 -5.79
C ALA A 276 9.71 -15.90 -4.72
N THR A 277 9.56 -15.48 -3.46
CA THR A 277 10.43 -15.93 -2.35
C THR A 277 9.94 -17.23 -1.72
N ILE A 278 8.78 -17.73 -2.15
CA ILE A 278 8.16 -18.97 -1.68
C ILE A 278 8.23 -19.97 -2.83
N GLU A 279 8.79 -21.15 -2.58
CA GLU A 279 8.72 -22.26 -3.51
C GLU A 279 7.34 -22.93 -3.42
N PHE A 280 6.77 -23.33 -4.56
CA PHE A 280 5.48 -24.02 -4.61
C PHE A 280 5.64 -25.39 -5.26
N GLU A 281 5.08 -26.43 -4.62
CA GLU A 281 4.97 -27.76 -5.20
C GLU A 281 3.51 -28.26 -5.15
N PRO A 282 2.92 -28.66 -6.30
CA PRO A 282 3.48 -28.54 -7.64
C PRO A 282 3.71 -27.09 -8.05
N ALA A 283 4.59 -26.88 -9.04
CA ALA A 283 4.96 -25.56 -9.53
C ALA A 283 3.72 -24.73 -9.94
N LEU A 284 3.82 -23.41 -9.76
CA LEU A 284 2.76 -22.50 -10.18
C LEU A 284 2.57 -22.55 -11.71
N PRO A 285 1.32 -22.42 -12.21
CA PRO A 285 1.08 -22.31 -13.65
C PRO A 285 1.81 -21.09 -14.26
N GLU A 286 2.17 -21.17 -15.55
CA GLU A 286 2.88 -20.11 -16.28
C GLU A 286 2.21 -18.72 -16.11
N GLN A 287 0.88 -18.71 -16.06
CA GLN A 287 0.09 -17.49 -15.86
C GLN A 287 0.38 -16.81 -14.51
N ALA A 288 0.46 -17.59 -13.44
CA ALA A 288 0.78 -17.08 -12.11
C ALA A 288 2.26 -16.66 -12.02
N GLU A 289 3.18 -17.43 -12.60
CA GLU A 289 4.59 -17.01 -12.63
C GLU A 289 4.81 -15.72 -13.44
N GLY A 290 4.09 -15.58 -14.55
CA GLY A 290 4.11 -14.37 -15.37
C GLY A 290 3.61 -13.15 -14.61
N LEU A 291 2.54 -13.31 -13.81
CA LEU A 291 2.06 -12.28 -12.88
C LEU A 291 3.16 -11.87 -11.89
N ILE A 292 3.79 -12.84 -11.22
CA ILE A 292 4.85 -12.62 -10.24
C ILE A 292 6.02 -11.81 -10.84
N ARG A 293 6.46 -12.15 -12.06
CA ARG A 293 7.58 -11.46 -12.73
C ARG A 293 7.26 -10.05 -13.20
N THR A 294 6.01 -9.79 -13.59
CA THR A 294 5.61 -8.56 -14.29
C THR A 294 4.91 -7.53 -13.41
N TRP A 295 4.31 -7.95 -12.30
CA TRP A 295 3.66 -7.07 -11.32
C TRP A 295 4.64 -6.66 -10.21
N ARG A 296 5.74 -6.03 -10.63
CA ARG A 296 6.77 -5.51 -9.72
C ARG A 296 6.17 -4.42 -8.84
N MET A 297 6.62 -4.35 -7.59
CA MET A 297 6.24 -3.25 -6.71
C MET A 297 6.83 -1.93 -7.21
N GLY A 298 6.04 -0.86 -7.08
CA GLY A 298 6.57 0.51 -7.12
C GLY A 298 7.57 0.76 -6.01
N VAL A 299 8.17 1.94 -6.02
CA VAL A 299 9.08 2.37 -4.96
C VAL A 299 8.73 3.79 -4.49
N LEU A 300 8.65 3.98 -3.18
CA LEU A 300 8.31 5.27 -2.57
C LEU A 300 8.89 5.35 -1.16
N SER A 301 9.50 6.48 -0.83
CA SER A 301 10.13 6.71 0.47
C SER A 301 9.45 7.85 1.21
N LYS A 302 9.47 7.80 2.53
CA LYS A 302 8.90 8.84 3.39
C LYS A 302 9.96 9.36 4.35
N ALA A 303 9.98 10.67 4.55
CA ALA A 303 10.74 11.33 5.59
C ALA A 303 9.79 12.14 6.48
N PHE A 304 10.16 12.27 7.76
CA PHE A 304 9.45 13.01 8.78
C PHE A 304 10.44 13.95 9.44
N VAL A 305 10.09 15.22 9.48
CA VAL A 305 10.98 16.27 10.01
C VAL A 305 10.23 17.01 11.10
N ALA A 306 10.74 16.94 12.32
CA ALA A 306 10.13 17.58 13.49
C ALA A 306 10.80 18.92 13.79
N TYR A 307 9.99 19.84 14.30
CA TYR A 307 10.36 21.18 14.75
C TYR A 307 9.68 21.46 16.08
N GLU A 308 10.19 22.44 16.85
CA GLU A 308 9.58 22.81 18.13
C GLU A 308 8.09 23.17 18.01
N LYS A 309 7.72 23.83 16.90
CA LYS A 309 6.35 24.23 16.58
C LYS A 309 6.10 24.08 15.07
N PRO A 310 4.84 23.91 14.65
CA PRO A 310 4.47 23.89 13.23
C PRO A 310 4.53 25.30 12.64
N PHE A 311 5.75 25.84 12.46
CA PHE A 311 5.99 27.24 12.09
C PHE A 311 5.32 27.64 10.76
N TRP A 312 5.17 26.71 9.83
CA TRP A 312 4.44 26.93 8.57
C TRP A 312 2.98 27.33 8.81
N ARG A 313 2.33 26.85 9.89
CA ARG A 313 0.97 27.28 10.24
C ARG A 313 0.94 28.75 10.63
N THR A 314 1.95 29.22 11.37
CA THR A 314 2.10 30.63 11.74
C THR A 314 2.32 31.51 10.50
N ASP A 315 2.99 30.99 9.48
CA ASP A 315 3.17 31.65 8.18
C ASP A 315 1.94 31.54 7.25
N GLY A 316 0.84 31.00 7.76
CA GLY A 316 -0.41 30.81 7.03
C GLY A 316 -0.33 29.77 5.92
N CYS A 317 0.52 28.76 6.08
CA CYS A 317 0.66 27.61 5.19
C CYS A 317 0.07 26.33 5.80
N SER A 318 -0.46 25.45 4.95
CA SER A 318 -1.08 24.19 5.36
C SER A 318 -0.10 23.08 5.70
N GLY A 319 1.18 23.24 5.32
CA GLY A 319 2.16 22.16 5.33
C GLY A 319 2.04 21.20 4.14
N GLU A 320 1.10 21.45 3.21
CA GLU A 320 1.10 20.84 1.89
C GLU A 320 1.99 21.66 0.94
N ALA A 321 2.92 20.98 0.29
CA ALA A 321 3.71 21.53 -0.80
C ALA A 321 3.84 20.52 -1.93
N VAL A 322 3.92 21.02 -3.16
CA VAL A 322 4.19 20.23 -4.37
C VAL A 322 5.39 20.81 -5.10
N THR A 323 6.32 19.95 -5.51
CA THR A 323 7.48 20.39 -6.29
C THR A 323 7.90 19.40 -7.38
N ASP A 324 8.43 19.95 -8.48
CA ASP A 324 8.99 19.22 -9.62
C ASP A 324 10.52 19.05 -9.55
N THR A 325 11.15 19.52 -8.46
CA THR A 325 12.61 19.48 -8.28
C THR A 325 13.03 18.69 -7.05
N GLY A 326 14.26 18.17 -7.07
CA GLY A 326 14.91 17.59 -5.90
C GLY A 326 14.35 16.25 -5.45
N THR A 327 14.55 15.95 -4.17
CA THR A 327 14.23 14.67 -3.53
C THR A 327 12.77 14.59 -3.08
N VAL A 328 12.28 15.61 -2.39
CA VAL A 328 10.89 15.68 -1.93
C VAL A 328 10.02 16.16 -3.09
N PHE A 329 8.89 15.51 -3.35
CA PHE A 329 7.97 15.97 -4.40
C PHE A 329 6.59 16.37 -3.88
N ILE A 330 6.22 15.93 -2.67
CA ILE A 330 5.03 16.40 -1.97
C ILE A 330 5.20 16.28 -0.44
N THR A 331 4.59 17.21 0.31
CA THR A 331 4.61 17.21 1.78
C THR A 331 3.22 17.31 2.38
N PHE A 332 3.08 16.95 3.65
CA PHE A 332 1.85 17.10 4.44
C PHE A 332 2.19 17.44 5.89
N ASP A 333 1.33 18.23 6.53
CA ASP A 333 1.38 18.44 7.98
C ASP A 333 0.82 17.23 8.72
N VAL A 334 1.63 16.62 9.58
CA VAL A 334 1.24 15.48 10.42
C VAL A 334 1.37 15.78 11.91
N SER A 335 1.49 17.06 12.29
CA SER A 335 1.65 17.51 13.67
C SER A 335 0.47 17.07 14.55
N PRO A 336 0.72 16.64 15.81
CA PRO A 336 -0.33 16.14 16.70
C PRO A 336 -1.30 17.25 17.15
N ALA A 337 -0.82 18.49 17.26
CA ALA A 337 -1.62 19.63 17.70
C ALA A 337 -1.05 20.95 17.16
N ALA A 338 -1.84 22.02 17.24
CA ALA A 338 -1.38 23.37 16.86
C ALA A 338 -0.24 23.89 17.76
N GLY A 339 -0.17 23.43 19.02
CA GLY A 339 0.86 23.80 19.98
C GLY A 339 2.21 23.12 19.77
N GLY A 340 2.28 22.08 18.93
CA GLY A 340 3.48 21.35 18.60
C GLY A 340 3.66 20.01 19.34
N PRO A 341 4.77 19.29 19.07
CA PRO A 341 5.82 19.66 18.10
C PRO A 341 5.27 19.71 16.66
N GLY A 342 5.89 20.51 15.79
CA GLY A 342 5.51 20.57 14.37
C GLY A 342 6.14 19.41 13.62
N VAL A 343 5.37 18.64 12.84
CA VAL A 343 5.92 17.54 12.04
C VAL A 343 5.46 17.63 10.59
N LEU A 344 6.41 17.72 9.66
CA LEU A 344 6.17 17.59 8.22
C LEU A 344 6.51 16.17 7.77
N MET A 345 5.56 15.52 7.10
CA MET A 345 5.83 14.34 6.28
C MET A 345 6.23 14.80 4.88
N ALA A 346 7.24 14.18 4.30
CA ALA A 346 7.72 14.38 2.94
C ALA A 346 7.77 13.05 2.19
N PHE A 347 7.09 12.97 1.05
CA PHE A 347 7.29 11.89 0.10
C PHE A 347 8.53 12.15 -0.75
N CYS A 348 9.43 11.17 -0.78
CA CYS A 348 10.75 11.27 -1.42
C CYS A 348 10.83 10.35 -2.63
N ASP A 349 11.44 10.85 -3.70
CA ASP A 349 11.70 10.08 -4.92
C ASP A 349 12.89 9.14 -4.70
N PRO A 350 12.67 7.81 -4.67
CA PRO A 350 13.70 6.85 -4.28
C PRO A 350 14.92 6.88 -5.21
N ARG A 351 14.77 7.30 -6.47
CA ARG A 351 15.85 7.36 -7.47
C ARG A 351 16.94 8.38 -7.12
N VAL A 352 16.61 9.37 -6.31
CA VAL A 352 17.51 10.43 -5.85
C VAL A 352 17.53 10.52 -4.31
N PHE A 353 17.17 9.42 -3.64
CA PHE A 353 17.05 9.36 -2.18
C PHE A 353 17.61 8.07 -1.60
N ASP A 354 17.07 6.92 -1.99
CA ASP A 354 17.31 5.63 -1.32
C ASP A 354 18.78 5.17 -1.41
N GLY A 355 19.50 5.61 -2.44
CA GLY A 355 20.92 5.28 -2.64
C GLY A 355 21.88 6.04 -1.72
N PHE A 356 21.43 7.05 -1.00
CA PHE A 356 22.25 7.84 -0.09
C PHE A 356 22.22 7.29 1.34
N ASP A 357 23.25 7.59 2.13
CA ASP A 357 23.27 7.28 3.57
C ASP A 357 22.27 8.16 4.35
N PRO A 358 21.86 7.76 5.57
CA PRO A 358 20.86 8.50 6.35
C PRO A 358 21.18 9.97 6.60
N GLY A 359 22.46 10.34 6.77
CA GLY A 359 22.87 11.74 6.99
C GLY A 359 22.64 12.59 5.75
N THR A 360 23.09 12.10 4.59
CA THR A 360 22.86 12.78 3.31
C THR A 360 21.36 12.87 2.98
N ARG A 361 20.57 11.82 3.25
CA ARG A 361 19.11 11.83 3.05
C ARG A 361 18.42 12.90 3.90
N ARG A 362 18.82 13.03 5.17
CA ARG A 362 18.36 14.10 6.06
C ARG A 362 18.66 15.47 5.47
N ASP A 363 19.89 15.72 5.05
CA ASP A 363 20.31 17.04 4.55
C ASP A 363 19.59 17.42 3.26
N LEU A 364 19.36 16.46 2.34
CA LEU A 364 18.58 16.68 1.12
C LEU A 364 17.13 17.08 1.42
N VAL A 365 16.47 16.37 2.35
CA VAL A 365 15.09 16.67 2.74
C VAL A 365 15.02 18.02 3.44
N VAL A 366 15.91 18.29 4.41
CA VAL A 366 15.95 19.55 5.15
C VAL A 366 16.20 20.75 4.23
N GLN A 367 17.12 20.61 3.27
CA GLN A 367 17.37 21.66 2.28
C GLN A 367 16.13 21.92 1.41
N GLN A 368 15.44 20.87 0.96
CA GLN A 368 14.23 21.00 0.15
C GLN A 368 13.07 21.64 0.95
N LEU A 369 12.92 21.28 2.23
CA LEU A 369 11.95 21.94 3.12
C LEU A 369 12.29 23.41 3.35
N ALA A 370 13.58 23.78 3.40
CA ALA A 370 13.99 25.19 3.48
C ALA A 370 13.64 25.98 2.22
N ASP A 371 13.71 25.36 1.04
CA ASP A 371 13.28 26.00 -0.20
C ASP A 371 11.75 26.20 -0.22
N LEU A 372 10.99 25.25 0.34
CA LEU A 372 9.53 25.28 0.36
C LEU A 372 8.95 26.21 1.45
N TYR A 373 9.52 26.18 2.66
CA TYR A 373 8.96 26.83 3.84
C TYR A 373 9.84 27.94 4.43
N GLY A 374 11.06 28.14 3.92
CA GLY A 374 11.96 29.19 4.37
C GLY A 374 12.99 28.72 5.41
N PRO A 375 13.83 29.64 5.90
CA PRO A 375 15.05 29.31 6.65
C PRO A 375 14.80 28.59 7.98
N GLN A 376 13.62 28.73 8.59
CA GLN A 376 13.26 28.01 9.82
C GLN A 376 13.27 26.48 9.64
N ALA A 377 13.04 25.99 8.42
CA ALA A 377 13.10 24.55 8.13
C ALA A 377 14.52 23.97 8.24
N ARG A 378 15.58 24.81 8.31
CA ARG A 378 16.98 24.36 8.40
C ARG A 378 17.36 23.82 9.79
N THR A 379 16.52 24.04 10.80
CA THR A 379 16.80 23.69 12.19
C THR A 379 15.77 22.69 12.72
N PRO A 380 15.72 21.46 12.20
CA PRO A 380 14.85 20.42 12.74
C PRO A 380 15.35 19.97 14.11
N ILE A 381 14.42 19.62 15.01
CA ILE A 381 14.74 19.03 16.33
C ILE A 381 14.91 17.52 16.24
N ASP A 382 14.32 16.87 15.23
CA ASP A 382 14.44 15.44 14.99
C ASP A 382 14.10 15.09 13.53
N TYR A 383 14.55 13.91 13.09
CA TYR A 383 14.39 13.42 11.73
C TYR A 383 14.26 11.89 11.69
N LEU A 384 13.32 11.39 10.89
CA LEU A 384 13.16 9.97 10.62
C LEU A 384 12.82 9.75 9.14
N ASP A 385 13.40 8.73 8.51
CA ASP A 385 12.99 8.29 7.18
C ASP A 385 12.77 6.77 7.10
N HIS A 386 12.04 6.36 6.06
CA HIS A 386 11.86 4.96 5.71
C HIS A 386 11.83 4.80 4.19
N CYS A 387 12.73 3.96 3.70
CA CYS A 387 12.87 3.65 2.28
C CYS A 387 12.21 2.30 1.97
N TRP A 388 10.96 2.31 1.49
CA TRP A 388 10.25 1.07 1.20
C TRP A 388 10.92 0.28 0.07
N GLY A 389 11.56 0.95 -0.89
CA GLY A 389 12.24 0.30 -2.01
C GLY A 389 13.41 -0.60 -1.60
N SER A 390 14.04 -0.31 -0.46
CA SER A 390 15.17 -1.05 0.09
C SER A 390 14.83 -1.85 1.34
N GLU A 391 13.55 -2.05 1.65
CA GLU A 391 13.14 -2.86 2.80
C GLU A 391 13.54 -4.34 2.58
N PRO A 392 14.19 -5.01 3.55
CA PRO A 392 14.90 -6.26 3.28
C PRO A 392 13.99 -7.47 3.06
N PHE A 393 12.76 -7.46 3.58
CA PHE A 393 11.90 -8.66 3.57
C PHE A 393 10.90 -8.67 2.41
N ALA A 394 10.24 -7.55 2.14
CA ALA A 394 9.29 -7.38 1.05
C ALA A 394 9.41 -5.94 0.49
N PRO A 395 10.45 -5.66 -0.31
CA PRO A 395 10.74 -4.32 -0.81
C PRO A 395 9.65 -3.81 -1.75
N GLY A 396 9.45 -2.50 -1.71
CA GLY A 396 8.57 -1.74 -2.58
C GLY A 396 7.22 -1.38 -1.98
N GLY A 397 6.50 -0.54 -2.70
CA GLY A 397 5.27 0.12 -2.29
C GLY A 397 5.08 1.42 -3.07
N PRO A 398 3.87 2.00 -3.08
CA PRO A 398 2.71 1.55 -2.32
C PRO A 398 1.92 0.43 -3.01
N HIS A 399 1.95 0.36 -4.35
CA HIS A 399 1.23 -0.63 -5.17
C HIS A 399 2.16 -1.24 -6.22
N PRO A 400 1.77 -2.37 -6.86
CA PRO A 400 2.43 -2.83 -8.07
C PRO A 400 2.41 -1.77 -9.18
N ALA A 401 3.52 -1.61 -9.87
CA ALA A 401 3.66 -0.83 -11.09
C ALA A 401 3.63 -1.77 -12.29
N ALA A 402 2.46 -2.34 -12.59
CA ALA A 402 2.33 -3.28 -13.71
C ALA A 402 2.55 -2.57 -15.05
N GLY A 403 3.58 -3.01 -15.78
CA GLY A 403 3.92 -2.43 -17.08
C GLY A 403 2.91 -2.79 -18.19
N PRO A 404 3.05 -2.18 -19.39
CA PRO A 404 2.20 -2.50 -20.53
C PRO A 404 2.12 -4.00 -20.84
N ARG A 405 0.93 -4.46 -21.23
CA ARG A 405 0.54 -5.85 -21.55
C ARG A 405 0.52 -6.82 -20.35
N ALA A 406 0.98 -6.42 -19.17
CA ALA A 406 1.03 -7.31 -18.02
C ALA A 406 -0.38 -7.64 -17.47
N THR A 407 -1.29 -6.67 -17.46
CA THR A 407 -2.63 -6.86 -16.87
C THR A 407 -3.47 -7.80 -17.72
N THR A 408 -3.49 -7.60 -19.03
CA THR A 408 -4.27 -8.43 -19.96
C THR A 408 -3.70 -9.82 -20.12
N ARG A 409 -2.38 -9.97 -20.05
CA ARG A 409 -1.73 -11.27 -20.21
C ARG A 409 -1.83 -12.15 -18.97
N TYR A 410 -1.70 -11.57 -17.77
CA TYR A 410 -1.54 -12.33 -16.53
C TYR A 410 -2.57 -11.99 -15.44
N GLY A 411 -3.38 -10.95 -15.62
CA GLY A 411 -4.27 -10.42 -14.57
C GLY A 411 -5.26 -11.44 -14.02
N LYS A 412 -5.72 -12.40 -14.82
CA LYS A 412 -6.60 -13.49 -14.38
C LYS A 412 -6.02 -14.29 -13.20
N ALA A 413 -4.70 -14.52 -13.21
CA ALA A 413 -4.00 -15.26 -12.17
C ALA A 413 -3.92 -14.51 -10.82
N LEU A 414 -4.35 -13.25 -10.75
CA LEU A 414 -4.30 -12.44 -9.54
C LEU A 414 -5.15 -13.03 -8.40
N THR A 415 -6.29 -13.64 -8.75
CA THR A 415 -7.27 -14.22 -7.81
C THR A 415 -7.51 -15.72 -8.01
N GLU A 416 -7.00 -16.31 -9.09
CA GLU A 416 -7.20 -17.73 -9.41
C GLU A 416 -6.42 -18.62 -8.41
N PRO A 417 -7.10 -19.47 -7.60
CA PRO A 417 -6.42 -20.34 -6.65
C PRO A 417 -5.49 -21.35 -7.34
N HIS A 418 -4.43 -21.76 -6.63
CA HIS A 418 -3.58 -22.87 -7.04
C HIS A 418 -3.87 -24.08 -6.15
N GLY A 419 -4.84 -24.90 -6.56
CA GLY A 419 -5.36 -26.00 -5.74
C GLY A 419 -5.93 -25.48 -4.42
N ARG A 420 -5.33 -25.92 -3.30
CA ARG A 420 -5.68 -25.55 -1.93
C ARG A 420 -5.01 -24.26 -1.45
N ILE A 421 -4.26 -23.57 -2.31
CA ILE A 421 -3.60 -22.28 -2.03
C ILE A 421 -4.44 -21.14 -2.62
N HIS A 422 -4.88 -20.23 -1.75
CA HIS A 422 -5.71 -19.08 -2.11
C HIS A 422 -4.98 -17.75 -1.91
N TRP A 423 -5.28 -16.77 -2.76
CA TRP A 423 -4.62 -15.47 -2.75
C TRP A 423 -5.48 -14.39 -2.09
N ALA A 424 -4.93 -13.76 -1.06
CA ALA A 424 -5.45 -12.54 -0.47
C ALA A 424 -4.41 -11.40 -0.63
N GLY A 425 -4.65 -10.26 0.02
CA GLY A 425 -3.86 -9.05 -0.13
C GLY A 425 -4.64 -7.96 -0.87
N THR A 426 -4.22 -6.71 -0.70
CA THR A 426 -4.97 -5.56 -1.23
C THR A 426 -5.03 -5.55 -2.76
N GLU A 427 -4.04 -6.16 -3.42
CA GLU A 427 -3.98 -6.27 -4.87
C GLU A 427 -5.14 -7.10 -5.44
N THR A 428 -5.62 -8.10 -4.69
CA THR A 428 -6.68 -9.03 -5.11
C THR A 428 -8.08 -8.47 -4.86
N ALA A 429 -8.20 -7.30 -4.22
CA ALA A 429 -9.46 -6.58 -4.10
C ALA A 429 -9.90 -6.03 -5.46
N GLY A 430 -11.22 -5.88 -5.65
CA GLY A 430 -11.77 -5.08 -6.75
C GLY A 430 -11.82 -3.63 -6.32
N GLU A 431 -12.93 -3.25 -5.67
CA GLU A 431 -13.05 -1.97 -4.99
C GLU A 431 -11.97 -1.80 -3.90
N TRP A 432 -11.42 -0.59 -3.82
CA TRP A 432 -10.39 -0.19 -2.86
C TRP A 432 -9.05 -0.92 -2.96
N ALA A 433 -8.77 -1.57 -4.11
CA ALA A 433 -7.46 -2.17 -4.38
C ALA A 433 -6.31 -1.19 -4.10
N GLY A 434 -5.28 -1.68 -3.42
CA GLY A 434 -4.14 -0.86 -2.96
C GLY A 434 -4.28 -0.30 -1.54
N THR A 435 -5.49 -0.15 -1.02
CA THR A 435 -5.72 0.47 0.30
C THR A 435 -5.71 -0.55 1.44
N MET A 436 -5.62 -0.07 2.69
CA MET A 436 -5.88 -0.90 3.88
C MET A 436 -7.30 -1.49 3.86
N ASN A 437 -8.28 -0.73 3.39
CA ASN A 437 -9.67 -1.18 3.27
C ASN A 437 -9.81 -2.36 2.30
N GLY A 438 -9.16 -2.26 1.13
CA GLY A 438 -9.08 -3.34 0.15
C GLY A 438 -8.42 -4.59 0.74
N ALA A 439 -7.38 -4.43 1.57
CA ALA A 439 -6.74 -5.55 2.27
C ALA A 439 -7.73 -6.28 3.19
N VAL A 440 -8.45 -5.55 4.05
CA VAL A 440 -9.46 -6.11 4.97
C VAL A 440 -10.54 -6.86 4.19
N LEU A 441 -11.10 -6.24 3.14
CA LEU A 441 -12.14 -6.83 2.30
C LEU A 441 -11.66 -8.10 1.57
N ALA A 442 -10.47 -8.06 0.97
CA ALA A 442 -9.89 -9.19 0.28
C ALA A 442 -9.61 -10.37 1.23
N GLY A 443 -9.10 -10.07 2.44
CA GLY A 443 -8.88 -11.06 3.48
C GLY A 443 -10.17 -11.77 3.90
N ARG A 444 -11.21 -10.99 4.24
CA ARG A 444 -12.54 -11.51 4.64
C ARG A 444 -13.18 -12.38 3.55
N ARG A 445 -13.20 -11.90 2.30
CA ARG A 445 -13.75 -12.64 1.15
C ARG A 445 -13.04 -13.99 0.93
N THR A 446 -11.70 -13.98 1.04
CA THR A 446 -10.90 -15.20 0.84
C THR A 446 -11.14 -16.21 1.96
N ALA A 447 -11.20 -15.74 3.21
CA ALA A 447 -11.57 -16.55 4.36
C ALA A 447 -12.94 -17.22 4.20
N GLU A 448 -13.96 -16.50 3.72
CA GLU A 448 -15.30 -17.06 3.49
C GLU A 448 -15.32 -18.14 2.41
N SER A 449 -14.54 -17.93 1.35
CA SER A 449 -14.38 -18.91 0.27
C SER A 449 -13.73 -20.20 0.80
N VAL A 450 -12.63 -20.07 1.55
CA VAL A 450 -11.91 -21.21 2.15
C VAL A 450 -12.78 -21.92 3.21
N ALA A 451 -13.50 -21.20 4.06
CA ALA A 451 -14.40 -21.79 5.05
C ALA A 451 -15.51 -22.64 4.41
N THR A 452 -16.00 -22.21 3.24
CA THR A 452 -17.00 -22.96 2.46
C THR A 452 -16.39 -24.25 1.91
N LEU A 453 -15.17 -24.20 1.38
CA LEU A 453 -14.46 -25.37 0.85
C LEU A 453 -14.15 -26.39 1.95
N LEU A 454 -13.57 -25.95 3.08
CA LEU A 454 -13.35 -26.80 4.26
C LEU A 454 -14.63 -27.51 4.72
N SER A 455 -15.77 -26.81 4.71
CA SER A 455 -17.05 -27.40 5.11
C SER A 455 -17.55 -28.45 4.12
N ARG A 456 -17.18 -28.34 2.83
CA ARG A 456 -17.50 -29.34 1.81
C ARG A 456 -16.61 -30.57 1.94
N ASP A 457 -15.30 -30.38 2.12
CA ASP A 457 -14.32 -31.46 2.27
C ASP A 457 -14.67 -32.36 3.46
N VAL A 458 -15.06 -31.78 4.60
CA VAL A 458 -15.53 -32.53 5.78
C VAL A 458 -16.77 -33.39 5.47
N ARG A 459 -17.72 -32.86 4.68
CA ARG A 459 -18.93 -33.62 4.32
C ARG A 459 -18.62 -34.77 3.36
N THR A 460 -17.75 -34.54 2.38
CA THR A 460 -17.35 -35.60 1.43
C THR A 460 -16.47 -36.65 2.08
N GLY A 461 -15.61 -36.26 3.02
CA GLY A 461 -14.79 -37.19 3.82
C GLY A 461 -15.63 -38.04 4.78
N ALA A 462 -16.68 -37.49 5.39
CA ALA A 462 -17.60 -38.25 6.24
C ALA A 462 -18.55 -39.19 5.44
N SER A 463 -18.60 -39.06 4.12
CA SER A 463 -19.42 -39.88 3.22
C SER A 463 -18.62 -40.98 2.50
N ARG A 464 -17.31 -41.05 2.72
CA ARG A 464 -16.41 -42.14 2.30
C ARG A 464 -16.12 -43.02 3.51
#